data_AF-A0A6J4HYZ1-F1
#
_entry.id   AF-A0A6J4HYZ1-F1
#
_cell.length_a   1.000
_cell.length_b   1.000
_cell.length_c   1.000
_cell.angle_alpha   90.00
_cell.angle_beta   90.00
_cell.angle_gamma   90.00
#
_symmetry.space_group_name_H-M   'P 1'
#
loop_
_entity.id
_entity.type
_entity.pdbx_description
1 polymer ?
#
loop_
_entity_poly.entity_id
_entity_poly.type
_entity_poly.pdbx_seq_one_letter_code
_entity_poly.pdbx_strand_id
1 'polypeptide(L)'
;MAFGLIGRGAPTGWVRRVAATGPDDLGVHDPEAGAPYAARPVDVVLEDAFGVERPLVVVTGDRLAGTSRAVHRALRRMLGDRVLVPITEPHTADLRAVLRRAGAAVERSGPAVVFADDAPPALLEQVGADVVDALDAGVRLVLTTRRTFLDAHLAAPT
;
A
#
# COMPACT_ATOMS: atom_id res chain seq x y z
N MET A 1 -10.41 22.32 29.85
CA MET A 1 -9.13 21.58 29.70
C MET A 1 -9.37 20.11 30.00
N ALA A 2 -8.53 19.23 29.45
CA ALA A 2 -8.58 17.76 29.40
C ALA A 2 -9.31 17.16 28.18
N PHE A 3 -8.54 16.96 27.10
CA PHE A 3 -8.85 16.01 26.03
C PHE A 3 -8.30 14.64 26.43
N GLY A 4 -9.18 13.66 26.62
CA GLY A 4 -8.82 12.25 26.72
C GLY A 4 -8.77 11.63 25.33
N LEU A 5 -7.56 11.37 24.82
CA LEU A 5 -7.36 10.63 23.58
C LEU A 5 -7.20 9.14 23.95
N ILE A 6 -8.32 8.44 24.05
CA ILE A 6 -8.33 6.97 24.10
C ILE A 6 -8.27 6.52 22.64
N GLY A 7 -7.10 6.03 22.22
CA GLY A 7 -6.92 5.31 20.97
C GLY A 7 -7.85 4.11 20.94
N ARG A 8 -9.00 4.29 20.28
CA ARG A 8 -9.92 3.20 19.96
C ARG A 8 -9.35 2.47 18.74
N GLY A 9 -9.03 1.19 18.94
CA GLY A 9 -8.81 0.26 17.85
C GLY A 9 -9.95 0.35 16.83
N ALA A 10 -9.60 0.47 15.57
CA ALA A 10 -10.59 0.59 14.50
C ALA A 10 -11.30 -0.76 14.31
N PRO A 11 -12.65 -0.81 14.39
CA PRO A 11 -13.40 -2.03 14.18
C PRO A 11 -13.37 -2.49 12.72
N THR A 12 -13.30 -3.81 12.56
CA THR A 12 -13.60 -4.59 11.36
C THR A 12 -14.86 -4.10 10.64
N GLY A 13 -14.73 -3.45 9.47
CA GLY A 13 -15.91 -3.17 8.63
C GLY A 13 -15.80 -2.19 7.44
N TRP A 14 -14.67 -1.51 7.21
CA TRP A 14 -14.64 -0.42 6.22
C TRP A 14 -13.97 -0.84 4.91
N VAL A 15 -14.75 -1.38 3.99
CA VAL A 15 -14.39 -1.35 2.56
C VAL A 15 -14.46 0.12 2.14
N ARG A 16 -13.30 0.77 1.99
CA ARG A 16 -13.22 2.15 1.50
C ARG A 16 -12.66 2.17 0.08
N ARG A 17 -13.18 3.09 -0.74
CA ARG A 17 -12.59 3.39 -2.04
C ARG A 17 -11.28 4.14 -1.84
N VAL A 18 -10.28 3.86 -2.67
CA VAL A 18 -8.96 4.55 -2.60
C VAL A 18 -9.13 6.07 -2.71
N ALA A 19 -10.07 6.56 -3.53
CA ALA A 19 -10.32 8.00 -3.66
C ALA A 19 -10.75 8.67 -2.33
N ALA A 20 -11.37 7.91 -1.42
CA ALA A 20 -11.93 8.40 -0.16
C ALA A 20 -10.99 8.27 1.05
N THR A 21 -9.77 7.74 0.87
CA THR A 21 -8.79 7.58 1.96
C THR A 21 -7.80 8.73 2.03
N GLY A 22 -7.48 9.14 3.26
CA GLY A 22 -6.39 10.05 3.56
C GLY A 22 -5.06 9.31 3.78
N PRO A 23 -3.92 10.03 3.87
CA PRO A 23 -2.62 9.42 4.14
C PRO A 23 -2.59 8.62 5.46
N ASP A 24 -3.20 9.15 6.52
CA ASP A 24 -3.22 8.48 7.83
C ASP A 24 -4.00 7.16 7.82
N ASP A 25 -5.04 7.04 6.97
CA ASP A 25 -5.80 5.79 6.78
C ASP A 25 -4.95 4.66 6.18
N LEU A 26 -3.79 5.01 5.61
CA LEU A 26 -2.83 4.11 4.97
C LEU A 26 -1.59 3.84 5.82
N GLY A 27 -1.55 4.35 7.05
CA GLY A 27 -0.33 4.32 7.88
C GLY A 27 0.78 5.24 7.36
N VAL A 28 0.50 6.09 6.36
CA VAL A 28 1.46 7.09 5.86
C VAL A 28 1.47 8.26 6.81
N HIS A 29 2.54 8.38 7.59
CA HIS A 29 2.75 9.56 8.42
C HIS A 29 3.20 10.74 7.55
N ASP A 30 2.29 11.67 7.26
CA ASP A 30 2.58 12.89 6.51
C ASP A 30 2.55 14.11 7.45
N PRO A 31 3.68 14.53 8.04
CA PRO A 31 3.74 15.72 8.90
C PRO A 31 3.39 17.02 8.14
N GLU A 32 3.33 16.96 6.81
CA GLU A 32 2.93 18.06 5.93
C GLU A 32 1.58 17.80 5.25
N ALA A 33 0.68 17.00 5.83
CA ALA A 33 -0.62 16.66 5.24
C ALA A 33 -1.46 17.87 4.77
N GLY A 34 -1.19 19.07 5.32
CA GLY A 34 -1.80 20.34 4.90
C GLY A 34 -1.05 21.14 3.84
N ALA A 35 0.20 20.79 3.51
CA ALA A 35 0.99 21.47 2.48
C ALA A 35 0.55 21.04 1.07
N PRO A 36 0.51 21.92 0.06
CA PRO A 36 0.23 21.53 -1.31
C PRO A 36 1.28 20.55 -1.86
N TYR A 37 0.84 19.49 -2.53
CA TYR A 37 1.76 18.57 -3.22
C TYR A 37 2.27 19.20 -4.52
N ALA A 38 3.59 19.35 -4.66
CA ALA A 38 4.23 19.73 -5.91
C ALA A 38 4.45 18.48 -6.79
N ALA A 39 4.06 18.54 -8.07
CA ALA A 39 4.27 17.45 -9.01
C ALA A 39 5.75 17.15 -9.22
N ARG A 40 6.09 15.87 -9.37
CA ARG A 40 7.47 15.37 -9.47
C ARG A 40 7.61 14.44 -10.68
N PRO A 41 8.82 14.32 -11.26
CA PRO A 41 9.05 13.38 -12.37
C PRO A 41 8.69 11.92 -12.05
N VAL A 42 8.81 11.50 -10.79
CA VAL A 42 8.42 10.14 -10.34
C VAL A 42 6.92 9.88 -10.48
N ASP A 43 6.08 10.92 -10.48
CA ASP A 43 4.63 10.77 -10.60
C ASP A 43 4.25 10.12 -11.93
N VAL A 44 4.94 10.45 -13.03
CA VAL A 44 4.70 9.86 -14.36
C VAL A 44 5.01 8.37 -14.33
N VAL A 45 6.13 7.98 -13.73
CA VAL A 45 6.54 6.57 -13.62
C VAL A 45 5.54 5.77 -12.77
N LEU A 46 5.00 6.37 -11.70
CA LEU A 46 3.98 5.75 -10.87
C LEU A 46 2.63 5.64 -11.61
N GLU A 47 2.24 6.67 -12.36
CA GLU A 47 1.03 6.64 -13.19
C GLU A 47 1.12 5.56 -14.26
N ASP A 48 2.26 5.41 -14.94
CA ASP A 48 2.50 4.33 -15.90
C ASP A 48 2.46 2.94 -15.23
N ALA A 49 3.11 2.80 -14.07
CA ALA A 49 3.12 1.54 -13.33
C ALA A 49 1.71 1.12 -12.88
N PHE A 50 0.87 2.07 -12.48
CA PHE A 50 -0.50 1.80 -12.06
C PHE A 50 -1.51 1.74 -13.21
N GLY A 51 -1.23 2.38 -14.35
CA GLY A 51 -2.07 2.37 -15.55
C GLY A 51 -2.06 1.04 -16.29
N VAL A 52 -0.99 0.25 -16.16
CA VAL A 52 -0.90 -1.12 -16.68
C VAL A 52 -1.48 -2.11 -15.67
N GLU A 53 -2.11 -3.20 -16.10
CA GLU A 53 -2.56 -4.30 -15.25
C GLU A 53 -1.39 -5.14 -14.69
N ARG A 54 -0.61 -4.55 -13.79
CA ARG A 54 0.40 -5.25 -12.99
C ARG A 54 -0.21 -5.77 -11.68
N PRO A 55 -0.09 -7.07 -11.35
CA PRO A 55 -0.62 -7.61 -10.10
C PRO A 55 0.15 -7.12 -8.87
N LEU A 56 1.47 -6.93 -9.01
CA LEU A 56 2.38 -6.47 -7.95
C LEU A 56 3.13 -5.21 -8.39
N VAL A 57 3.17 -4.20 -7.51
CA VAL A 57 4.02 -3.01 -7.65
C VAL A 57 4.78 -2.78 -6.35
N VAL A 58 6.11 -2.83 -6.41
CA VAL A 58 6.99 -2.47 -5.29
C VAL A 58 7.66 -1.15 -5.64
N VAL A 59 7.48 -0.14 -4.79
CA VAL A 59 8.07 1.18 -4.96
C VAL A 59 9.15 1.37 -3.90
N THR A 60 10.37 1.65 -4.34
CA THR A 60 11.47 1.93 -3.44
C THR A 60 11.90 3.37 -3.51
N GLY A 61 12.39 3.88 -2.39
CA GLY A 61 13.07 5.16 -2.34
C GLY A 61 13.95 5.29 -1.12
N ASP A 62 14.76 6.34 -1.13
CA ASP A 62 15.58 6.69 0.02
C ASP A 62 14.70 7.27 1.14
N ARG A 63 15.24 7.24 2.37
CA ARG A 63 14.52 7.77 3.53
C ARG A 63 14.21 9.25 3.30
N LEU A 64 12.97 9.66 3.63
CA LEU A 64 12.46 11.03 3.45
C LEU A 64 12.39 11.51 1.98
N ALA A 65 12.50 10.62 0.99
CA ALA A 65 12.35 11.00 -0.42
C ALA A 65 10.90 11.34 -0.83
N GLY A 66 9.93 11.24 0.08
CA GLY A 66 8.51 11.49 -0.19
C GLY A 66 7.81 10.38 -0.97
N THR A 67 8.36 9.16 -0.98
CA THR A 67 7.83 8.00 -1.71
C THR A 67 6.39 7.67 -1.32
N SER A 68 6.10 7.59 -0.03
CA SER A 68 4.76 7.28 0.49
C SER A 68 3.71 8.28 -0.01
N ARG A 69 4.06 9.57 -0.04
CA ARG A 69 3.17 10.65 -0.50
C ARG A 69 2.92 10.60 -2.01
N ALA A 70 3.97 10.35 -2.80
CA ALA A 70 3.86 10.20 -4.25
C ALA A 70 3.00 8.99 -4.62
N VAL A 71 3.24 7.84 -3.97
CA VAL A 71 2.47 6.62 -4.17
C VAL A 71 1.01 6.82 -3.78
N HIS A 72 0.73 7.43 -2.62
CA HIS A 72 -0.64 7.69 -2.22
C HIS A 72 -1.39 8.58 -3.21
N ARG A 73 -0.75 9.65 -3.71
CA ARG A 73 -1.33 10.51 -4.74
C ARG A 73 -1.67 9.71 -6.02
N ALA A 74 -0.72 8.90 -6.50
CA ALA A 74 -0.90 8.11 -7.70
C ALA A 74 -1.99 7.03 -7.52
N LEU A 75 -2.06 6.39 -6.35
CA LEU A 75 -3.14 5.46 -6.00
C LEU A 75 -4.52 6.13 -6.07
N ARG A 76 -4.68 7.31 -5.44
CA ARG A 76 -5.96 8.05 -5.46
C ARG A 76 -6.39 8.44 -6.87
N ARG A 77 -5.43 8.84 -7.71
CA ARG A 77 -5.69 9.28 -9.07
C ARG A 77 -6.00 8.13 -10.03
N MET A 78 -5.23 7.04 -9.95
CA MET A 78 -5.27 5.95 -10.94
C MET A 78 -6.17 4.79 -10.52
N LEU A 79 -6.28 4.52 -9.23
CA LEU A 79 -7.00 3.38 -8.67
C LEU A 79 -8.13 3.82 -7.73
N GLY A 80 -8.59 5.06 -7.87
CA GLY A 80 -9.58 5.71 -6.99
C GLY A 80 -10.86 4.90 -6.78
N ASP A 81 -11.32 4.20 -7.81
CA ASP A 81 -12.53 3.37 -7.78
C ASP A 81 -12.31 1.99 -7.18
N ARG A 82 -11.07 1.58 -6.90
CA ARG A 82 -10.78 0.29 -6.26
C ARG A 82 -11.02 0.35 -4.76
N VAL A 83 -11.33 -0.80 -4.18
CA VAL A 83 -11.37 -0.97 -2.73
C VAL A 83 -9.95 -0.98 -2.19
N LEU A 84 -9.72 -0.30 -1.09
CA LEU A 84 -8.44 -0.30 -0.41
C LEU A 84 -8.46 -1.24 0.80
N VAL A 85 -7.45 -2.09 0.89
CA VAL A 85 -7.19 -2.99 2.02
C VAL A 85 -5.81 -2.62 2.59
N PRO A 86 -5.75 -1.73 3.58
CA PRO A 86 -4.48 -1.30 4.15
C PRO A 86 -3.89 -2.38 5.05
N ILE A 87 -2.57 -2.56 4.98
CA ILE A 87 -1.76 -3.25 5.98
C ILE A 87 -1.23 -2.17 6.92
N THR A 88 -1.96 -1.91 8.00
CA THR A 88 -1.63 -0.85 8.96
C THR A 88 -0.47 -1.21 9.89
N GLU A 89 -0.18 -2.51 10.05
CA GLU A 89 0.93 -3.02 10.86
C GLU A 89 1.81 -3.99 10.04
N PRO A 90 2.68 -3.47 9.16
CA PRO A 90 3.48 -4.30 8.24
C PRO A 90 4.43 -5.30 8.92
N HIS A 91 4.86 -5.00 10.15
CA HIS A 91 5.82 -5.83 10.90
C HIS A 91 5.22 -7.14 11.44
N THR A 92 3.90 -7.23 11.58
CA THR A 92 3.20 -8.37 12.15
C THR A 92 2.22 -9.01 11.16
N ALA A 93 2.12 -8.47 9.95
CA ALA A 93 1.17 -8.90 8.95
C ALA A 93 1.51 -10.28 8.36
N ASP A 94 0.48 -11.12 8.24
CA ASP A 94 0.46 -12.30 7.37
C ASP A 94 -0.14 -11.89 6.02
N LEU A 95 0.70 -11.79 5.00
CA LEU A 95 0.33 -11.33 3.67
C LEU A 95 -0.72 -12.24 3.03
N ARG A 96 -0.62 -13.56 3.21
CA ARG A 96 -1.59 -14.51 2.64
C ARG A 96 -2.96 -14.33 3.28
N ALA A 97 -3.01 -14.10 4.59
CA ALA A 97 -4.27 -13.81 5.27
C ALA A 97 -4.91 -12.50 4.77
N VAL A 98 -4.11 -11.46 4.55
CA VAL A 98 -4.59 -10.18 3.99
C VAL A 98 -5.12 -10.36 2.57
N LEU A 99 -4.40 -11.08 1.71
CA LEU A 99 -4.80 -11.32 0.32
C LEU A 99 -6.09 -12.14 0.23
N ARG A 100 -6.26 -13.19 1.06
CA ARG A 100 -7.53 -13.92 1.15
C ARG A 100 -8.69 -13.02 1.52
N ARG A 101 -8.48 -12.10 2.48
CA ARG A 101 -9.50 -11.11 2.87
C ARG A 101 -9.82 -10.13 1.74
N ALA A 102 -8.79 -9.70 0.99
CA ALA A 102 -8.96 -8.82 -0.16
C ALA A 102 -9.76 -9.52 -1.27
N GLY A 103 -9.43 -10.76 -1.62
CA GLY A 103 -10.17 -11.56 -2.59
C GLY A 103 -11.65 -11.71 -2.21
N ALA A 104 -11.94 -12.00 -0.94
CA ALA A 104 -13.32 -12.05 -0.46
C ALA A 104 -14.04 -10.69 -0.56
N ALA A 105 -13.32 -9.56 -0.52
CA ALA A 105 -13.90 -8.24 -0.72
C ALA A 105 -14.16 -7.94 -2.20
N VAL A 106 -13.40 -8.53 -3.13
CA VAL A 106 -13.59 -8.34 -4.58
C VAL A 106 -14.98 -8.75 -5.01
N GLU A 107 -15.45 -9.92 -4.58
CA GLU A 107 -16.79 -10.43 -4.92
C GLU A 107 -17.92 -9.48 -4.48
N ARG A 108 -17.74 -8.79 -3.34
CA ARG A 108 -18.79 -7.95 -2.74
C ARG A 108 -18.70 -6.48 -3.13
N SER A 109 -17.52 -6.00 -3.52
CA SER A 109 -17.24 -4.57 -3.59
C SER A 109 -16.42 -4.14 -4.82
N GLY A 110 -16.05 -5.10 -5.68
CA GLY A 110 -15.26 -4.88 -6.87
C GLY A 110 -13.75 -4.90 -6.60
N PRO A 111 -12.91 -4.63 -7.63
CA PRO A 111 -11.47 -4.80 -7.56
C PRO A 111 -10.82 -4.10 -6.37
N ALA A 112 -9.82 -4.74 -5.77
CA ALA A 112 -9.15 -4.31 -4.56
C ALA A 112 -7.66 -3.99 -4.79
N VAL A 113 -7.14 -3.11 -3.95
CA VAL A 113 -5.72 -2.79 -3.80
C VAL A 113 -5.34 -3.06 -2.35
N VAL A 114 -4.42 -4.00 -2.15
CA VAL A 114 -3.75 -4.19 -0.87
C VAL A 114 -2.54 -3.27 -0.84
N PHE A 115 -2.42 -2.47 0.22
CA PHE A 115 -1.34 -1.49 0.34
C PHE A 115 -0.61 -1.61 1.68
N ALA A 116 0.72 -1.61 1.65
CA ALA A 116 1.55 -1.42 2.83
C ALA A 116 2.57 -0.30 2.60
N ASP A 117 2.66 0.64 3.54
CA ASP A 117 3.73 1.64 3.57
C ASP A 117 4.92 1.15 4.40
N ASP A 118 6.15 1.50 3.97
CA ASP A 118 7.41 1.13 4.62
C ASP A 118 7.51 -0.37 4.96
N ALA A 119 7.16 -1.22 4.00
CA ALA A 119 7.15 -2.67 4.13
C ALA A 119 8.54 -3.20 4.59
N PRO A 120 8.60 -3.91 5.73
CA PRO A 120 9.86 -4.44 6.25
C PRO A 120 10.31 -5.68 5.46
N PRO A 121 11.60 -6.08 5.58
CA PRO A 121 12.11 -7.28 4.92
C PRO A 121 11.25 -8.54 5.15
N ALA A 122 10.81 -8.76 6.39
CA ALA A 122 9.95 -9.90 6.74
C ALA A 122 8.60 -9.94 6.02
N LEU A 123 8.08 -8.79 5.57
CA LEU A 123 6.87 -8.74 4.74
C LEU A 123 7.22 -8.98 3.26
N LEU A 124 8.36 -8.47 2.79
CA LEU A 124 8.85 -8.71 1.43
C LEU A 124 9.19 -10.20 1.21
N GLU A 125 9.76 -10.87 2.20
CA GLU A 125 10.05 -12.32 2.18
C GLU A 125 8.80 -13.19 2.02
N GLN A 126 7.61 -12.67 2.36
CA GLN A 126 6.35 -13.37 2.12
C GLN A 126 5.88 -13.29 0.67
N VAL A 127 6.47 -12.43 -0.17
CA VAL A 127 6.16 -12.29 -1.60
C VAL A 127 6.88 -13.40 -2.38
N GLY A 128 6.38 -14.62 -2.24
CA GLY A 128 6.83 -15.78 -3.03
C GLY A 128 6.13 -15.90 -4.37
N ALA A 129 6.58 -16.85 -5.20
CA ALA A 129 5.94 -17.18 -6.47
C ALA A 129 4.46 -17.54 -6.28
N ASP A 130 4.12 -18.29 -5.22
CA ASP A 130 2.75 -18.65 -4.89
C ASP A 130 1.86 -17.44 -4.58
N VAL A 131 2.43 -16.38 -4.00
CA VAL A 131 1.71 -15.13 -3.74
C VAL A 131 1.50 -14.37 -5.03
N VAL A 132 2.52 -14.28 -5.89
CA VAL A 132 2.40 -13.62 -7.19
C VAL A 132 1.38 -14.32 -8.08
N ASP A 133 1.40 -15.67 -8.11
CA ASP A 133 0.45 -16.49 -8.87
C ASP A 133 -0.98 -16.38 -8.34
N ALA A 134 -1.14 -16.10 -7.04
CA ALA A 134 -2.45 -15.89 -6.42
C ALA A 134 -3.01 -14.47 -6.64
N LEU A 135 -2.21 -13.52 -7.14
CA LEU A 135 -2.70 -12.21 -7.53
C LEU A 135 -3.35 -12.29 -8.91
N ASP A 136 -4.61 -11.87 -9.00
CA ASP A 136 -5.36 -11.81 -10.26
C ASP A 136 -5.74 -10.35 -10.62
N ALA A 137 -6.48 -10.16 -11.71
CA ALA A 137 -6.94 -8.84 -12.14
C ALA A 137 -7.79 -8.10 -11.07
N GLY A 138 -8.41 -8.87 -10.16
CA GLY A 138 -9.27 -8.38 -9.08
C GLY A 138 -8.50 -7.88 -7.86
N VAL A 139 -7.31 -8.41 -7.56
CA VAL A 139 -6.49 -8.00 -6.40
C VAL A 139 -5.10 -7.54 -6.83
N ARG A 140 -4.79 -6.26 -6.58
CA ARG A 140 -3.46 -5.69 -6.78
C ARG A 140 -2.73 -5.50 -5.45
N LEU A 141 -1.46 -5.87 -5.38
CA LEU A 141 -0.58 -5.63 -4.24
C LEU A 141 0.36 -4.45 -4.55
N VAL A 142 0.37 -3.45 -3.66
CA VAL A 142 1.26 -2.28 -3.74
C VAL A 142 2.03 -2.15 -2.43
N LEU A 143 3.35 -2.15 -2.52
CA LEU A 143 4.23 -2.03 -1.35
C LEU A 143 5.16 -0.84 -1.57
N THR A 144 5.29 0.04 -0.58
CA THR A 144 6.47 0.92 -0.51
C THR A 144 7.50 0.28 0.40
N THR A 145 8.78 0.42 0.10
CA THR A 145 9.85 -0.03 1.00
C THR A 145 11.12 0.80 0.82
N ARG A 146 12.06 0.67 1.74
CA ARG A 146 13.35 1.35 1.66
C ARG A 146 14.24 0.63 0.67
N ARG A 147 15.02 1.39 -0.11
CA ARG A 147 15.97 0.82 -1.07
C ARG A 147 16.87 -0.25 -0.45
N THR A 148 17.42 0.03 0.73
CA THR A 148 18.28 -0.90 1.47
C THR A 148 17.61 -2.23 1.83
N PHE A 149 16.29 -2.23 2.05
CA PHE A 149 15.55 -3.45 2.39
C PHE A 149 15.29 -4.30 1.15
N LEU A 150 14.95 -3.67 0.02
CA LEU A 150 14.80 -4.38 -1.24
C LEU A 150 16.13 -4.96 -1.70
N ASP A 151 17.23 -4.19 -1.63
CA ASP A 151 18.54 -4.67 -2.04
C ASP A 151 18.98 -5.89 -1.21
N ALA A 152 18.71 -5.89 0.10
CA ALA A 152 18.98 -7.04 0.97
C ALA A 152 18.12 -8.27 0.60
N HIS A 153 16.85 -8.07 0.28
CA HIS A 153 15.95 -9.14 -0.15
C HIS A 153 16.39 -9.77 -1.48
N LEU A 154 16.78 -8.94 -2.46
CA LEU A 154 17.24 -9.42 -3.77
C LEU A 154 18.63 -10.08 -3.73
N ALA A 155 19.46 -9.74 -2.73
CA ALA A 155 20.79 -10.31 -2.56
C ALA A 155 20.81 -11.64 -1.80
N ALA A 156 19.70 -12.02 -1.14
CA ALA A 156 19.60 -13.30 -0.46
C ALA A 156 19.58 -14.45 -1.49
N PRO A 157 20.41 -15.51 -1.32
CA PRO A 157 20.35 -16.66 -2.22
C PRO A 157 19.00 -17.35 -2.07
N THR A 158 18.26 -17.42 -3.18
CA THR A 158 17.01 -18.19 -3.35
C THR A 158 17.24 -19.68 -3.22
#